data_AF-A0A183B013-F1
#
_entry.id   AF-A0A183B013-F1
#
_cell.length_a   1.000
_cell.length_b   1.000
_cell.length_c   1.000
_cell.angle_alpha   90.00
_cell.angle_beta   90.00
_cell.angle_gamma   90.00
#
_symmetry.space_group_name_H-M   'P 1'
#
loop_
_entity.id
_entity.type
_entity.pdbx_description
1 polymer ?
#
loop_
_entity_poly.entity_id
_entity_poly.type
_entity_poly.pdbx_seq_one_letter_code
_entity_poly.pdbx_strand_id
1 'polypeptide(L)'
;MMPPQNDVPSLDDIWAANCQVLFFVNVRRTNPVQPDKLWPTARVRSLWPEKSKAADLVTYLDKHYGANLGRANNRFYVHQGILTPDKDYVLRHVAGSLRHLANKAGAVFLNWLREEERQAGPLGVNITLLDFAVTDFPDYVSTVLELNHKTWPGNGQ
;
A
#
# COMPACT_ATOMS: atom_id res chain seq x y z
N MET A 1 -20.28 1.07 -3.48
CA MET A 1 -19.22 0.51 -2.62
C MET A 1 -19.44 -0.98 -2.62
N MET A 2 -18.40 -1.74 -2.95
CA MET A 2 -18.50 -3.19 -3.06
C MET A 2 -18.55 -3.81 -1.66
N PRO A 3 -19.59 -4.60 -1.31
CA PRO A 3 -19.67 -5.26 -0.01
C PRO A 3 -18.58 -6.34 0.15
N PRO A 4 -18.28 -6.77 1.39
CA PRO A 4 -17.31 -7.83 1.65
C PRO A 4 -17.68 -9.14 0.93
N GLN A 5 -16.70 -9.74 0.27
CA GLN A 5 -16.82 -11.04 -0.39
C GLN A 5 -15.89 -12.06 0.27
N ASN A 6 -16.00 -13.34 -0.11
CA ASN A 6 -15.10 -14.40 0.36
C ASN A 6 -13.68 -14.25 -0.20
N ASP A 7 -13.55 -13.74 -1.41
CA ASP A 7 -12.28 -13.45 -2.09
C ASP A 7 -12.17 -11.97 -2.47
N VAL A 8 -10.99 -11.56 -2.90
CA VAL A 8 -10.80 -10.22 -3.48
C VAL A 8 -11.55 -10.17 -4.83
N PRO A 9 -12.51 -9.25 -5.02
CA PRO A 9 -13.24 -9.17 -6.27
C PRO A 9 -12.32 -8.72 -7.41
N SER A 10 -12.59 -9.22 -8.61
CA SER A 10 -11.93 -8.75 -9.83
C SER A 10 -12.42 -7.34 -10.20
N LEU A 11 -11.71 -6.69 -11.11
CA LEU A 11 -12.14 -5.41 -11.65
C LEU A 11 -13.47 -5.54 -12.40
N ASP A 12 -13.69 -6.64 -13.11
CA ASP A 12 -14.95 -6.95 -13.82
C ASP A 12 -16.12 -7.10 -12.85
N ASP A 13 -15.92 -7.79 -11.72
CA ASP A 13 -16.95 -7.92 -10.68
C ASP A 13 -17.36 -6.54 -10.12
N ILE A 14 -16.37 -5.67 -9.89
CA ILE A 14 -16.59 -4.32 -9.37
C ILE A 14 -17.38 -3.47 -10.39
N TRP A 15 -17.02 -3.53 -11.68
CA TRP A 15 -17.72 -2.81 -12.74
C TRP A 15 -19.15 -3.32 -12.97
N ALA A 16 -19.34 -4.65 -13.02
CA ALA A 16 -20.65 -5.27 -13.20
C ALA A 16 -21.61 -4.90 -12.05
N ALA A 17 -21.09 -4.75 -10.83
CA ALA A 17 -21.85 -4.31 -9.66
C ALA A 17 -22.04 -2.78 -9.57
N ASN A 18 -21.64 -2.01 -10.59
CA ASN A 18 -21.64 -0.54 -10.61
C ASN A 18 -21.00 0.05 -9.34
N CYS A 19 -19.90 -0.55 -8.90
CA CYS A 19 -19.14 -0.14 -7.73
C CYS A 19 -17.79 0.44 -8.15
N GLN A 20 -17.19 1.27 -7.29
CA GLN A 20 -15.89 1.90 -7.56
C GLN A 20 -14.95 1.87 -6.36
N VAL A 21 -15.46 1.52 -5.17
CA VAL A 21 -14.75 1.67 -3.91
C VAL A 21 -14.93 0.42 -3.06
N LEU A 22 -13.81 -0.06 -2.51
CA LEU A 22 -13.74 -0.99 -1.39
C LEU A 22 -13.36 -0.19 -0.15
N PHE A 23 -14.14 -0.30 0.92
CA PHE A 23 -13.92 0.49 2.13
C PHE A 23 -13.51 -0.43 3.28
N PHE A 24 -12.28 -0.26 3.75
CA PHE A 24 -11.75 -1.01 4.90
C PHE A 24 -11.89 -0.17 6.16
N VAL A 25 -12.33 -0.81 7.24
CA VAL A 25 -12.43 -0.15 8.54
C VAL A 25 -11.78 -1.02 9.62
N ASN A 26 -11.04 -0.36 10.51
CA ASN A 26 -10.55 -0.97 11.73
C ASN A 26 -11.38 -0.51 12.92
N VAL A 27 -12.56 -1.11 13.06
CA VAL A 27 -13.39 -0.96 14.26
C VAL A 27 -13.34 -2.25 15.06
N ARG A 28 -13.08 -2.12 16.37
CA ARG A 28 -13.19 -3.23 17.32
C ARG A 28 -14.63 -3.70 17.55
N ARG A 29 -15.61 -3.01 16.95
CA ARG A 29 -17.04 -3.29 17.08
C ARG A 29 -17.65 -3.40 15.69
N THR A 30 -18.60 -4.31 15.52
CA THR A 30 -19.41 -4.41 14.31
C THR A 30 -20.07 -3.07 14.03
N ASN A 31 -19.98 -2.58 12.78
CA ASN A 31 -20.63 -1.33 12.39
C ASN A 31 -22.15 -1.48 12.59
N PRO A 32 -22.79 -0.73 13.50
CA PRO A 32 -24.20 -0.91 13.80
C PRO A 32 -25.12 -0.36 12.68
N VAL A 33 -24.58 0.44 11.76
CA VAL A 33 -25.36 1.10 10.71
C VAL A 33 -25.37 0.30 9.41
N GLN A 34 -24.21 -0.21 8.98
CA GLN A 34 -24.05 -0.95 7.72
C GLN A 34 -22.99 -2.06 7.89
N PRO A 35 -23.30 -3.14 8.63
CA PRO A 35 -22.35 -4.22 8.92
C PRO A 35 -21.85 -4.90 7.65
N ASP A 36 -22.69 -4.97 6.62
CA ASP A 36 -22.42 -5.73 5.39
C ASP A 36 -21.74 -4.91 4.28
N LYS A 37 -21.36 -3.65 4.55
CA LYS A 37 -20.69 -2.80 3.54
C LYS A 37 -19.23 -2.53 3.82
N LEU A 38 -18.78 -2.73 5.06
CA LEU A 38 -17.42 -2.40 5.46
C LEU A 38 -16.55 -3.65 5.47
N TRP A 39 -15.46 -3.61 4.70
CA TRP A 39 -14.50 -4.70 4.67
C TRP A 39 -13.78 -4.82 6.02
N PRO A 40 -13.74 -6.03 6.61
CA PRO A 40 -13.08 -6.21 7.90
C PRO A 40 -11.57 -6.03 7.75
N THR A 41 -10.91 -5.49 8.78
CA THR A 41 -9.45 -5.25 8.76
C THR A 41 -8.65 -6.52 8.47
N ALA A 42 -9.13 -7.71 8.84
CA ALA A 42 -8.47 -8.98 8.51
C ALA A 42 -8.30 -9.21 6.99
N ARG A 43 -9.06 -8.47 6.15
CA ARG A 43 -8.98 -8.48 4.68
C ARG A 43 -7.94 -7.56 4.09
N VAL A 44 -7.31 -6.70 4.90
CA VAL A 44 -6.25 -5.81 4.45
C VAL A 44 -5.06 -5.91 5.40
N ARG A 45 -3.94 -6.40 4.89
CA ARG A 45 -2.68 -6.45 5.63
C ARG A 45 -1.92 -5.15 5.39
N SER A 46 -2.05 -4.23 6.34
CA SER A 46 -1.28 -2.98 6.38
C SER A 46 -0.28 -3.07 7.53
N LEU A 47 0.94 -3.54 7.24
CA LEU A 47 1.98 -3.58 8.26
C LEU A 47 2.62 -2.20 8.38
N TRP A 48 2.82 -1.77 9.62
CA TRP A 48 3.50 -0.52 9.92
C TRP A 48 4.99 -0.80 10.14
N PRO A 49 5.92 -0.17 9.41
CA PRO A 49 7.35 -0.46 9.53
C PRO A 49 7.94 -0.19 10.92
N GLU A 50 7.40 0.81 11.63
CA GLU A 50 7.91 1.28 12.93
C GLU A 50 9.43 1.59 12.88
N LYS A 51 9.90 2.11 11.74
CA LYS A 51 11.29 2.49 11.51
C LYS A 51 11.43 4.00 11.46
N SER A 52 12.50 4.54 12.05
CA SER A 52 12.87 5.95 11.94
C SER A 52 13.97 6.21 10.90
N LYS A 53 14.64 5.16 10.40
CA LYS A 53 15.68 5.24 9.36
C LYS A 53 15.20 4.67 8.04
N ALA A 54 15.54 5.34 6.94
CA ALA A 54 15.11 4.94 5.59
C ALA A 54 15.75 3.62 5.12
N ALA A 55 16.99 3.31 5.49
CA ALA A 55 17.62 2.02 5.16
C ALA A 55 16.86 0.84 5.79
N ASP A 56 16.41 1.00 7.04
CA ASP A 56 15.64 -0.02 7.75
C ASP A 56 14.26 -0.25 7.10
N LEU A 57 13.73 0.76 6.41
CA LEU A 57 12.47 0.65 5.65
C LEU A 57 12.63 -0.28 4.45
N VAL A 58 13.72 -0.20 3.68
CA VAL A 58 13.98 -1.13 2.56
C VAL A 58 14.08 -2.56 3.06
N THR A 59 14.92 -2.79 4.08
CA THR A 59 15.09 -4.11 4.69
C THR A 59 13.76 -4.66 5.21
N TYR A 60 12.91 -3.79 5.77
CA TYR A 60 11.57 -4.17 6.21
C TYR A 60 10.68 -4.58 5.02
N LEU A 61 10.66 -3.78 3.95
CA LEU A 61 9.86 -4.04 2.76
C LEU A 61 10.28 -5.36 2.10
N ASP A 62 11.56 -5.62 1.91
CA ASP A 62 12.04 -6.88 1.32
C ASP A 62 11.69 -8.09 2.17
N LYS A 63 11.84 -7.96 3.50
CA LYS A 63 11.53 -9.04 4.44
C LYS A 63 10.04 -9.42 4.45
N HIS A 64 9.15 -8.46 4.22
CA HIS A 64 7.71 -8.67 4.37
C HIS A 64 6.93 -8.71 3.05
N TYR A 65 7.52 -8.20 1.97
CA TYR A 65 6.88 -7.98 0.68
C TYR A 65 7.81 -8.17 -0.54
N GLY A 66 9.01 -8.74 -0.38
CA GLY A 66 9.92 -9.00 -1.49
C GLY A 66 9.32 -9.96 -2.54
N ALA A 67 9.95 -10.02 -3.72
CA ALA A 67 9.46 -10.72 -4.92
C ALA A 67 9.11 -12.22 -4.72
N ASN A 68 9.61 -12.84 -3.66
CA ASN A 68 9.37 -14.26 -3.34
C ASN A 68 8.25 -14.47 -2.29
N LEU A 69 7.58 -13.40 -1.84
CA LEU A 69 6.54 -13.47 -0.82
C LEU A 69 5.16 -13.33 -1.46
N GLY A 70 4.56 -14.48 -1.76
CA GLY A 70 3.21 -14.54 -2.31
C GLY A 70 2.15 -13.95 -1.37
N ARG A 71 1.18 -13.25 -1.96
CA ARG A 71 0.01 -12.71 -1.25
C ARG A 71 -1.11 -13.74 -1.22
N ALA A 72 -1.86 -13.78 -0.13
CA ALA A 72 -3.10 -14.54 -0.09
C ALA A 72 -4.14 -13.90 -1.01
N ASN A 73 -4.74 -14.67 -1.91
CA ASN A 73 -5.70 -14.19 -2.92
C ASN A 73 -6.96 -13.57 -2.32
N ASN A 74 -7.23 -13.83 -1.04
CA ASN A 74 -8.42 -13.37 -0.34
C ASN A 74 -8.15 -12.13 0.55
N ARG A 75 -6.99 -11.47 0.40
CA ARG A 75 -6.61 -10.28 1.16
C ARG A 75 -5.86 -9.26 0.31
N PHE A 76 -6.06 -7.98 0.62
CA PHE A 76 -5.25 -6.88 0.12
C PHE A 76 -4.01 -6.67 0.98
N TYR A 77 -2.95 -6.15 0.38
CA TYR A 77 -1.68 -5.89 1.05
C TYR A 77 -1.26 -4.46 0.76
N VAL A 78 -1.00 -3.70 1.82
CA VAL A 78 -0.58 -2.31 1.74
C VAL A 78 0.93 -2.26 1.96
N HIS A 79 1.61 -1.63 1.01
CA HIS A 79 3.05 -1.40 0.97
C HIS A 79 3.27 0.10 1.21
N GLN A 80 3.89 0.45 2.33
CA GLN A 80 3.88 1.82 2.82
C GLN A 80 5.30 2.40 2.85
N GLY A 81 5.49 3.51 2.15
CA GLY A 81 6.73 4.30 2.17
C GLY A 81 6.76 5.30 3.30
N ILE A 82 6.46 4.86 4.54
CA ILE A 82 6.29 5.74 5.70
C ILE A 82 7.29 5.38 6.78
N LEU A 83 7.96 6.40 7.33
CA LEU A 83 8.78 6.28 8.52
C LEU A 83 8.02 6.80 9.73
N THR A 84 8.24 6.17 10.88
CA THR A 84 7.64 6.58 12.15
C THR A 84 8.62 7.50 12.89
N PRO A 85 8.22 8.73 13.25
CA PRO A 85 9.01 9.57 14.13
C PRO A 85 9.26 8.84 15.46
N ASP A 86 10.52 8.72 15.88
CA ASP A 86 10.84 8.30 17.23
C ASP A 86 10.85 9.50 18.20
N LYS A 87 10.96 9.21 19.50
CA LYS A 87 10.94 10.24 20.55
C LYS A 87 12.04 11.28 20.33
N ASP A 88 13.23 10.85 19.91
CA ASP A 88 14.36 11.74 19.66
C ASP A 88 14.11 12.66 18.46
N TYR A 89 13.50 12.13 17.39
CA TYR A 89 13.10 12.93 16.24
C TYR A 89 12.09 14.00 16.64
N VAL A 90 11.06 13.63 17.40
CA VAL A 90 10.03 14.58 17.86
C VAL A 90 10.64 15.67 18.74
N LEU A 91 11.50 15.31 19.70
CA LEU A 91 12.15 16.27 20.60
C LEU A 91 13.12 17.22 19.89
N ARG A 92 13.74 16.79 18.78
CA ARG A 92 14.63 17.63 17.97
C ARG A 92 13.88 18.50 16.95
N HIS A 93 12.63 18.20 16.66
CA HIS A 93 11.82 18.87 15.64
C HIS A 93 10.45 19.29 16.18
N VAL A 94 10.41 19.87 17.38
CA VAL A 94 9.16 20.25 18.08
C VAL A 94 8.27 21.19 17.27
N ALA A 95 8.86 22.06 16.44
CA ALA A 95 8.16 22.93 15.48
C ALA A 95 8.41 22.53 14.01
N GLY A 96 8.97 21.34 13.77
CA GLY A 96 9.27 20.83 12.45
C GLY A 96 8.07 20.13 11.80
N SER A 97 8.18 19.90 10.49
CA SER A 97 7.15 19.20 9.72
C SER A 97 7.53 17.73 9.50
N LEU A 98 6.53 16.83 9.55
CA LEU A 98 6.68 15.44 9.11
C LEU A 98 7.13 15.33 7.65
N ARG A 99 6.94 16.39 6.84
CA ARG A 99 7.30 16.41 5.41
C ARG A 99 8.76 16.04 5.15
N HIS A 100 9.70 16.41 6.04
CA HIS A 100 11.10 16.00 5.89
C HIS A 100 11.29 14.49 6.04
N LEU A 101 10.62 13.88 7.02
CA LEU A 101 10.68 12.44 7.24
C LEU A 101 9.97 11.67 6.11
N ALA A 102 8.80 12.16 5.71
CA ALA A 102 8.05 11.66 4.56
C ALA A 102 8.88 11.71 3.27
N ASN A 103 9.61 12.81 3.03
CA ASN A 103 10.46 12.93 1.85
C ASN A 103 11.61 11.90 1.84
N LYS A 104 12.22 11.63 3.00
CA LYS A 104 13.24 10.58 3.13
C LYS A 104 12.67 9.18 2.89
N ALA A 105 11.51 8.90 3.51
CA ALA A 105 10.82 7.63 3.36
C ALA A 105 10.40 7.39 1.91
N GLY A 106 9.82 8.41 1.28
CA GLY A 106 9.30 8.37 -0.07
C GLY A 106 10.36 8.22 -1.14
N ALA A 107 11.49 8.92 -1.03
CA ALA A 107 12.58 8.76 -1.99
C ALA A 107 13.09 7.31 -2.03
N VAL A 108 13.27 6.71 -0.84
CA VAL A 108 13.72 5.33 -0.74
C VAL A 108 12.65 4.33 -1.19
N PHE A 109 11.39 4.55 -0.82
CA PHE A 109 10.28 3.70 -1.25
C PHE A 109 10.05 3.75 -2.76
N LEU A 110 10.17 4.93 -3.36
CA LEU A 110 10.04 5.09 -4.81
C LEU A 110 11.15 4.37 -5.57
N ASN A 111 12.39 4.45 -5.08
CA ASN A 111 13.50 3.67 -5.62
C ASN A 111 13.24 2.17 -5.48
N TRP A 112 12.76 1.72 -4.32
CA TRP A 112 12.38 0.32 -4.10
C TRP A 112 11.30 -0.15 -5.07
N LEU A 113 10.27 0.67 -5.35
CA LEU A 113 9.23 0.35 -6.34
C LEU A 113 9.77 0.22 -7.78
N ARG A 114 10.88 0.91 -8.10
CA ARG A 114 11.46 0.94 -9.46
C ARG A 114 12.36 -0.23 -9.78
N GLU A 115 12.76 -0.99 -8.76
CA GLU A 115 13.57 -2.20 -8.92
C GLU A 115 12.92 -3.14 -9.96
N GLU A 116 13.76 -3.78 -10.78
CA GLU A 116 13.32 -4.53 -11.97
C GLU A 116 12.36 -5.65 -11.59
N GLU A 117 12.68 -6.36 -10.50
CA GLU A 117 11.92 -7.45 -9.91
C GLU A 117 10.56 -7.04 -9.33
N ARG A 118 10.28 -5.73 -9.19
CA ARG A 118 8.98 -5.26 -8.71
C ARG A 118 7.98 -5.22 -9.83
N GLN A 119 6.84 -5.84 -9.58
CA GLN A 119 5.72 -5.92 -10.49
C GLN A 119 4.41 -5.98 -9.68
N ALA A 120 3.28 -5.66 -10.30
CA ALA A 120 1.98 -5.86 -9.66
C ALA A 120 1.59 -7.36 -9.61
N GLY A 121 0.44 -7.68 -9.01
CA GLY A 121 -0.15 -9.03 -9.08
C GLY A 121 0.11 -9.92 -7.85
N PRO A 122 -0.22 -11.23 -7.93
CA PRO A 122 -0.29 -12.13 -6.76
C PRO A 122 1.03 -12.30 -5.99
N LEU A 123 2.16 -12.20 -6.69
CA LEU A 123 3.51 -12.30 -6.11
C LEU A 123 4.19 -10.94 -5.92
N GLY A 124 3.45 -9.85 -6.13
CA GLY A 124 4.01 -8.51 -6.24
C GLY A 124 3.27 -7.46 -5.44
N VAL A 125 3.55 -6.21 -5.80
CA VAL A 125 2.98 -5.00 -5.19
C VAL A 125 1.47 -4.95 -5.40
N ASN A 126 0.74 -4.42 -4.41
CA ASN A 126 -0.72 -4.34 -4.44
C ASN A 126 -1.21 -2.91 -4.20
N ILE A 127 -1.47 -2.52 -2.96
CA ILE A 127 -1.79 -1.12 -2.62
C ILE A 127 -0.51 -0.47 -2.15
N THR A 128 -0.16 0.70 -2.71
CA THR A 128 0.96 1.51 -2.26
C THR A 128 0.45 2.74 -1.52
N LEU A 129 1.14 3.16 -0.45
CA LEU A 129 0.85 4.41 0.25
C LEU A 129 2.13 5.21 0.45
N LEU A 130 2.00 6.51 0.24
CA LEU A 130 3.07 7.49 0.41
C LEU A 130 2.51 8.84 0.85
N ASP A 131 3.17 9.49 1.80
CA ASP A 131 2.84 10.85 2.24
C ASP A 131 3.31 11.89 1.21
N PHE A 132 2.51 12.96 1.02
CA PHE A 132 2.80 14.06 0.09
C PHE A 132 3.08 13.63 -1.37
N ALA A 133 2.55 12.46 -1.77
CA ALA A 133 2.81 11.83 -3.06
C ALA A 133 2.74 12.80 -4.25
N VAL A 134 1.68 13.62 -4.36
CA VAL A 134 1.51 14.52 -5.50
C VAL A 134 2.44 15.73 -5.47
N THR A 135 2.72 16.27 -4.28
CA THR A 135 3.48 17.53 -4.16
C THR A 135 4.98 17.33 -4.17
N ASP A 136 5.47 16.22 -3.59
CA ASP A 136 6.91 15.96 -3.42
C ASP A 136 7.43 14.85 -4.36
N PHE A 137 6.53 14.03 -4.92
CA PHE A 137 6.87 12.87 -5.77
C PHE A 137 6.00 12.83 -7.03
N PRO A 138 6.13 13.79 -7.96
CA PRO A 138 5.24 13.92 -9.11
C PRO A 138 5.21 12.69 -10.03
N ASP A 139 6.27 11.88 -10.00
CA ASP A 139 6.47 10.63 -10.74
C ASP A 139 5.98 9.37 -9.99
N TYR A 140 5.51 9.51 -8.75
CA TYR A 140 5.02 8.37 -7.96
C TYR A 140 3.85 7.66 -8.63
N VAL A 141 2.86 8.42 -9.12
CA VAL A 141 1.66 7.85 -9.74
C VAL A 141 2.02 7.10 -11.02
N SER A 142 2.85 7.68 -11.90
CA SER A 142 3.29 6.99 -13.12
C SER A 142 4.09 5.73 -12.80
N THR A 143 4.99 5.79 -11.81
CA THR A 143 5.76 4.62 -11.35
C THR A 143 4.84 3.49 -10.87
N VAL A 144 3.79 3.79 -10.09
CA VAL A 144 2.83 2.78 -9.63
C VAL A 144 2.00 2.20 -10.77
N LEU A 145 1.62 3.01 -11.76
CA LEU A 145 0.89 2.53 -12.94
C LEU A 145 1.76 1.59 -13.79
N GLU A 146 3.03 1.93 -14.02
CA GLU A 146 4.00 1.12 -14.76
C GLU A 146 4.15 -0.30 -14.20
N LEU A 147 4.04 -0.48 -12.88
CA LEU A 147 4.07 -1.81 -12.25
C LEU A 147 2.96 -2.74 -12.75
N ASN A 148 1.78 -2.20 -13.09
CA ASN A 148 0.69 -3.00 -13.65
C ASN A 148 0.97 -3.42 -15.10
N HIS A 149 1.68 -2.58 -15.86
CA HIS A 149 2.06 -2.89 -17.25
C HIS A 149 3.09 -4.01 -17.33
N LYS A 150 3.96 -4.17 -16.32
CA LYS A 150 4.94 -5.29 -16.26
C LYS A 150 4.28 -6.67 -16.20
N THR A 151 3.12 -6.78 -15.56
CA THR A 151 2.36 -8.04 -15.45
C THR A 151 1.15 -8.10 -16.35
N TRP A 152 0.90 -7.05 -17.14
CA TRP A 152 -0.23 -7.05 -18.04
C TRP A 152 0.00 -8.16 -19.07
N PRO A 153 -0.94 -9.11 -19.25
CA PRO A 153 -0.81 -10.08 -20.31
C PRO A 153 -0.74 -9.30 -21.62
N GLY A 154 0.41 -9.33 -22.29
CA GLY A 154 0.53 -8.80 -23.64
C GLY A 154 -0.57 -9.41 -24.50
N ASN A 155 -1.08 -8.68 -25.49
CA ASN A 155 -2.13 -9.14 -26.42
C ASN A 155 -1.66 -10.37 -27.24
N GLY A 156 -1.52 -11.54 -26.61
CA GLY A 156 -0.93 -12.74 -27.17
C GLY A 156 -0.56 -13.77 -26.11
N GLN A 157 -1.58 -14.46 -25.59
CA GLN A 157 -1.59 -15.92 -25.37
C GLN A 157 -3.02 -16.40 -25.18
#